data_AF-A0A9D9XFF4-F1
#
_entry.id   AF-A0A9D9XFF4-F1
#
_cell.length_a   1.000
_cell.length_b   1.000
_cell.length_c   1.000
_cell.angle_alpha   90.00
_cell.angle_beta   90.00
_cell.angle_gamma   90.00
#
_symmetry.space_group_name_H-M   'P 1'
#
loop_
_entity.id
_entity.type
_entity.pdbx_description
1 polymer ?
#
loop_
_entity_poly.entity_id
_entity_poly.type
_entity_poly.pdbx_seq_one_letter_code
_entity_poly.pdbx_strand_id
1 'polypeptide(L)'
;MTKGFYIIMAAQFFSALADNALLIAAIAILVDMKAPPEYAPLLKTFFTVSYVALAAFVGAFADSMPKWRVMFISNSIKIFGCTLMFFDVHPLIAYAVVGLGAAAYSPAKYGILTEYLPPRLLVVANGWIEGLTVGAIILGVVLGGALINRDIASQMLAFDFPLIDTGVDTVAEMALLVVGALYIIAALFNLYVPDTGVDHKPLKRSPIYLTLEFAHCVKLLWRDKLGQISLAVTTLFWGAGATL
;
A
#
# COMPACT_ATOMS: atom_id res chain seq x y z
N MET A 1 -23.62 -8.85 -0.87
CA MET A 1 -22.41 -8.54 -1.65
C MET A 1 -22.01 -9.77 -2.45
N THR A 2 -21.39 -9.61 -3.62
CA THR A 2 -21.00 -10.73 -4.52
C THR A 2 -19.65 -11.33 -4.12
N LYS A 3 -19.31 -12.52 -4.65
CA LYS A 3 -17.99 -13.16 -4.41
C LYS A 3 -16.82 -12.26 -4.81
N GLY A 4 -16.95 -11.54 -5.92
CA GLY A 4 -15.93 -10.60 -6.41
C GLY A 4 -15.64 -9.45 -5.44
N PHE A 5 -16.65 -8.95 -4.74
CA PHE A 5 -16.47 -7.92 -3.72
C PHE A 5 -15.53 -8.39 -2.60
N TYR A 6 -15.72 -9.61 -2.09
CA TYR A 6 -14.87 -10.15 -1.02
C TYR A 6 -13.43 -10.43 -1.47
N ILE A 7 -13.22 -10.76 -2.76
CA ILE A 7 -11.88 -10.87 -3.34
C ILE A 7 -11.18 -9.52 -3.35
N ILE A 8 -11.88 -8.46 -3.76
CA ILE A 8 -11.37 -7.09 -3.72
C ILE A 8 -11.01 -6.70 -2.28
N MET A 9 -11.88 -7.01 -1.31
CA MET A 9 -11.62 -6.73 0.11
C MET A 9 -10.38 -7.48 0.63
N ALA A 10 -10.25 -8.78 0.30
CA ALA A 10 -9.09 -9.58 0.70
C ALA A 10 -7.79 -9.03 0.11
N ALA A 11 -7.78 -8.68 -1.18
CA ALA A 11 -6.60 -8.10 -1.83
C ALA A 11 -6.10 -6.83 -1.14
N GLN A 12 -7.03 -5.93 -0.82
CA GLN A 12 -6.72 -4.68 -0.12
C GLN A 12 -6.27 -4.92 1.32
N PHE A 13 -6.93 -5.83 2.03
CA PHE A 13 -6.58 -6.19 3.40
C PHE A 13 -5.15 -6.73 3.50
N PHE A 14 -4.79 -7.73 2.69
CA PHE A 14 -3.45 -8.31 2.71
C PHE A 14 -2.37 -7.32 2.29
N SER A 15 -2.66 -6.48 1.28
CA SER A 15 -1.72 -5.40 0.91
C SER A 15 -1.51 -4.42 2.06
N ALA A 16 -2.58 -3.98 2.73
CA ALA A 16 -2.48 -3.02 3.83
C ALA A 16 -1.83 -3.64 5.07
N LEU A 17 -2.10 -4.92 5.34
CA LEU A 17 -1.47 -5.68 6.42
C LEU A 17 0.05 -5.73 6.22
N ALA A 18 0.48 -6.05 4.99
CA ALA A 18 1.89 -6.07 4.61
C ALA A 18 2.54 -4.69 4.72
N ASP A 19 1.87 -3.62 4.24
CA ASP A 19 2.38 -2.25 4.34
C ASP A 19 2.69 -1.85 5.81
N ASN A 20 1.81 -2.22 6.74
CA ASN A 20 1.98 -1.87 8.15
C ASN A 20 2.97 -2.78 8.88
N ALA A 21 3.04 -4.06 8.53
CA ALA A 21 4.06 -4.97 9.06
C ALA A 21 5.46 -4.59 8.57
N LEU A 22 5.59 -4.17 7.30
CA LEU A 22 6.85 -3.73 6.71
C LEU A 22 7.44 -2.54 7.45
N LEU A 23 6.62 -1.57 7.87
CA LEU A 23 7.11 -0.41 8.63
C LEU A 23 7.87 -0.84 9.88
N ILE A 24 7.33 -1.81 10.62
CA ILE A 24 7.94 -2.32 11.85
C ILE A 24 9.24 -3.09 11.53
N ALA A 25 9.24 -3.92 10.48
CA ALA A 25 10.44 -4.60 10.02
C ALA A 25 11.54 -3.62 9.59
N ALA A 26 11.19 -2.56 8.84
CA ALA A 26 12.13 -1.53 8.40
C ALA A 26 12.72 -0.74 9.58
N ILE A 27 11.93 -0.46 10.62
CA ILE A 27 12.43 0.17 11.86
C ILE A 27 13.43 -0.76 12.55
N ALA A 28 13.11 -2.06 12.68
CA ALA A 28 14.02 -3.02 13.29
C ALA A 28 15.36 -3.11 12.55
N ILE A 29 15.34 -3.13 11.21
CA ILE A 29 16.56 -3.10 10.39
C ILE A 29 17.38 -1.83 10.66
N LEU A 30 16.75 -0.66 10.71
CA LEU A 30 17.45 0.59 11.04
C LEU A 30 18.10 0.55 12.44
N VAL A 31 17.42 -0.06 13.41
CA VAL A 31 17.96 -0.24 14.77
C VAL A 31 19.16 -1.20 14.76
N ASP A 32 19.06 -2.32 14.06
CA ASP A 32 20.16 -3.30 13.94
C ASP A 32 21.39 -2.71 13.24
N MET A 33 21.17 -1.84 12.23
CA MET A 33 22.22 -1.06 11.58
C MET A 33 22.82 0.06 12.44
N LYS A 34 22.30 0.28 13.66
CA LYS A 34 22.67 1.40 14.55
C LYS A 34 22.51 2.77 13.86
N ALA A 35 21.50 2.90 13.00
CA ALA A 35 21.21 4.15 12.33
C ALA A 35 20.74 5.23 13.34
N PRO A 36 20.90 6.52 13.00
CA PRO A 36 20.37 7.61 13.83
C PRO A 36 18.86 7.44 14.09
N PRO A 37 18.37 7.72 15.31
CA PRO A 37 16.96 7.54 15.65
C PRO A 37 16.03 8.42 14.81
N GLU A 38 16.55 9.51 14.23
CA GLU A 38 15.79 10.36 13.30
C GLU A 38 15.39 9.64 12.00
N TYR A 39 16.02 8.51 11.64
CA TYR A 39 15.72 7.78 10.42
C TYR A 39 14.39 7.01 10.49
N ALA A 40 13.98 6.56 11.68
CA ALA A 40 12.71 5.85 11.84
C ALA A 40 11.50 6.72 11.47
N PRO A 41 11.38 7.99 11.93
CA PRO A 41 10.38 8.93 11.42
C PRO A 41 10.47 9.17 9.91
N LEU A 42 11.68 9.22 9.34
CA LEU A 42 11.89 9.45 7.91
C LEU A 42 11.32 8.33 7.04
N LEU A 43 11.19 7.08 7.53
CA LEU A 43 10.51 6.01 6.77
C LEU A 43 9.11 6.43 6.34
N LYS A 44 8.29 6.97 7.26
CA LYS A 44 6.95 7.47 6.92
C LYS A 44 7.03 8.61 5.90
N THR A 45 8.01 9.50 6.01
CA THR A 45 8.21 10.59 5.04
C THR A 45 8.53 10.03 3.66
N PHE A 46 9.52 9.15 3.53
CA PHE A 46 9.91 8.55 2.24
C PHE A 46 8.79 7.73 1.60
N PHE A 47 7.94 7.08 2.41
CA PHE A 47 6.75 6.39 1.93
C PHE A 47 5.69 7.34 1.36
N THR A 48 5.46 8.46 2.04
CA THR A 48 4.41 9.44 1.71
C THR A 48 4.82 10.43 0.62
N VAL A 49 6.12 10.65 0.41
CA VAL A 49 6.63 11.51 -0.67
C VAL A 49 6.09 11.09 -2.04
N SER A 50 5.97 9.78 -2.30
CA SER A 50 5.42 9.28 -3.56
C SER A 50 3.96 9.69 -3.78
N TYR A 51 3.15 9.76 -2.72
CA TYR A 51 1.75 10.22 -2.82
C TYR A 51 1.67 11.68 -3.24
N VAL A 52 2.57 12.54 -2.75
CA VAL A 52 2.58 13.97 -3.06
C VAL A 52 3.20 14.22 -4.43
N ALA A 53 4.40 13.68 -4.67
CA ALA A 53 5.15 13.91 -5.89
C ALA A 53 4.44 13.34 -7.12
N LEU A 54 3.71 12.22 -6.95
CA LEU A 54 3.07 11.52 -8.06
C LEU A 54 1.55 11.69 -8.11
N ALA A 55 0.97 12.57 -7.28
CA ALA A 55 -0.48 12.78 -7.18
C ALA A 55 -1.15 12.99 -8.55
N ALA A 56 -0.53 13.79 -9.42
CA ALA A 56 -1.04 14.10 -10.76
C ALA A 56 -0.98 12.92 -11.75
N PHE A 57 -0.22 11.87 -11.46
CA PHE A 57 0.06 10.77 -12.39
C PHE A 57 -0.61 9.46 -11.99
N VAL A 58 -0.71 9.17 -10.69
CA VAL A 58 -1.23 7.88 -10.20
C VAL A 58 -2.70 7.66 -10.55
N GLY A 59 -3.52 8.72 -10.62
CA GLY A 59 -4.91 8.63 -11.08
C GLY A 59 -4.98 8.21 -12.55
N ALA A 60 -4.27 8.92 -13.42
CA ALA A 60 -4.19 8.59 -14.84
C ALA A 60 -3.61 7.20 -15.10
N PHE A 61 -2.63 6.77 -14.29
CA PHE A 61 -2.13 5.40 -14.31
C PHE A 61 -3.24 4.39 -13.99
N ALA A 62 -4.01 4.64 -12.93
CA ALA A 62 -5.10 3.75 -12.54
C ALA A 62 -6.24 3.69 -13.57
N ASP A 63 -6.50 4.76 -14.30
CA ASP A 63 -7.57 4.79 -15.32
C ASP A 63 -7.12 4.23 -16.68
N SER A 64 -5.82 4.05 -16.89
CA SER A 64 -5.26 3.57 -18.16
C SER A 64 -5.44 2.08 -18.44
N MET A 65 -5.80 1.27 -17.44
CA MET A 65 -5.91 -0.19 -17.54
C MET A 65 -6.83 -0.77 -16.46
N PRO A 66 -7.33 -2.01 -16.62
CA PRO A 66 -8.18 -2.67 -15.64
C PRO A 66 -7.61 -2.59 -14.22
N LYS A 67 -8.45 -2.25 -13.24
CA LYS A 67 -7.99 -1.99 -11.85
C LYS A 67 -7.26 -3.18 -11.24
N TRP A 68 -7.65 -4.41 -11.60
CA TRP A 68 -6.94 -5.62 -11.19
C TRP A 68 -5.46 -5.60 -11.59
N ARG A 69 -5.15 -5.13 -12.80
CA ARG A 69 -3.80 -5.02 -13.35
C ARG A 69 -3.02 -3.89 -12.67
N VAL A 70 -3.67 -2.75 -12.43
CA VAL A 70 -3.08 -1.63 -11.67
C VAL A 70 -2.67 -2.11 -10.29
N MET A 71 -3.58 -2.73 -9.55
CA MET A 71 -3.34 -3.25 -8.20
C MET A 71 -2.24 -4.32 -8.19
N PHE A 72 -2.21 -5.21 -9.20
CA PHE A 72 -1.17 -6.23 -9.36
C PHE A 72 0.22 -5.61 -9.59
N ILE A 73 0.35 -4.66 -10.52
CA ILE A 73 1.61 -3.97 -10.80
C ILE A 73 2.08 -3.22 -9.56
N SER A 74 1.18 -2.50 -8.89
CA SER A 74 1.48 -1.78 -7.66
C SER A 74 1.99 -2.69 -6.56
N ASN A 75 1.37 -3.86 -6.32
CA ASN A 75 1.90 -4.84 -5.37
C ASN A 75 3.24 -5.44 -5.82
N SER A 76 3.46 -5.61 -7.11
CA SER A 76 4.75 -6.06 -7.63
C SER A 76 5.87 -5.05 -7.35
N ILE A 77 5.59 -3.75 -7.43
CA ILE A 77 6.52 -2.68 -7.01
C ILE A 77 6.83 -2.77 -5.51
N LYS A 78 5.82 -3.07 -4.68
CA LYS A 78 6.01 -3.25 -3.23
C LYS A 78 6.87 -4.47 -2.90
N ILE A 79 6.64 -5.59 -3.59
CA ILE A 79 7.48 -6.79 -3.50
C ILE A 79 8.92 -6.44 -3.87
N PHE A 80 9.12 -5.73 -4.99
CA PHE A 80 10.44 -5.28 -5.40
C PHE A 80 11.11 -4.40 -4.33
N GLY A 81 10.39 -3.47 -3.71
CA GLY A 81 10.91 -2.68 -2.58
C GLY A 81 11.30 -3.54 -1.37
N CYS A 82 10.52 -4.58 -1.05
CA CYS A 82 10.90 -5.54 0.00
C CYS A 82 12.16 -6.33 -0.38
N THR A 83 12.27 -6.76 -1.63
CA THR A 83 13.46 -7.46 -2.15
C THR A 83 14.70 -6.57 -2.12
N LEU A 84 14.58 -5.28 -2.43
CA LEU A 84 15.70 -4.34 -2.26
C LEU A 84 16.16 -4.28 -0.80
N MET A 85 15.22 -4.20 0.15
CA MET A 85 15.53 -4.19 1.58
C MET A 85 16.17 -5.51 2.04
N PHE A 86 15.77 -6.64 1.45
CA PHE A 86 16.34 -7.96 1.71
C PHE A 86 17.80 -8.07 1.22
N PHE A 87 18.14 -7.42 0.10
CA PHE A 87 19.52 -7.34 -0.42
C PHE A 87 20.29 -6.13 0.12
N ASP A 88 20.08 -5.77 1.38
CA ASP A 88 20.79 -4.71 2.11
C ASP A 88 20.74 -3.29 1.51
N VAL A 89 19.80 -3.01 0.60
CA VAL A 89 19.56 -1.63 0.15
C VAL A 89 18.99 -0.83 1.31
N HIS A 90 19.54 0.37 1.52
CA HIS A 90 19.20 1.23 2.65
C HIS A 90 17.66 1.32 2.87
N PRO A 91 17.14 1.07 4.09
CA PRO A 91 15.70 0.96 4.33
C PRO A 91 14.88 2.15 3.85
N LEU A 92 15.39 3.38 3.99
CA LEU A 92 14.73 4.59 3.46
C LEU A 92 14.47 4.54 1.95
N ILE A 93 15.41 4.04 1.15
CA ILE A 93 15.29 3.96 -0.31
C ILE A 93 14.33 2.83 -0.68
N ALA A 94 14.54 1.65 -0.09
CA ALA A 94 13.68 0.49 -0.32
C ALA A 94 12.21 0.80 0.06
N TYR A 95 11.99 1.46 1.19
CA TYR A 95 10.67 1.85 1.67
C TYR A 95 10.03 2.96 0.83
N ALA A 96 10.82 3.85 0.19
CA ALA A 96 10.31 4.79 -0.80
C ALA A 96 9.78 4.08 -2.06
N VAL A 97 10.44 3.01 -2.50
CA VAL A 97 9.96 2.16 -3.61
C VAL A 97 8.63 1.50 -3.24
N VAL A 98 8.49 1.01 -2.01
CA VAL A 98 7.18 0.50 -1.54
C VAL A 98 6.13 1.61 -1.50
N GLY A 99 6.49 2.81 -1.05
CA GLY A 99 5.64 4.00 -1.09
C GLY A 99 5.14 4.34 -2.49
N LEU A 100 6.00 4.19 -3.52
CA LEU A 100 5.60 4.32 -4.94
C LEU A 100 4.52 3.31 -5.31
N GLY A 101 4.71 2.04 -4.95
CA GLY A 101 3.70 0.99 -5.16
C GLY A 101 2.39 1.30 -4.44
N ALA A 102 2.45 1.77 -3.19
CA ALA A 102 1.26 2.14 -2.41
C ALA A 102 0.51 3.34 -3.01
N ALA A 103 1.23 4.37 -3.45
CA ALA A 103 0.68 5.55 -4.12
C ALA A 103 -0.05 5.16 -5.42
N ALA A 104 0.54 4.27 -6.22
CA ALA A 104 -0.07 3.75 -7.44
C ALA A 104 -1.27 2.83 -7.18
N TYR A 105 -1.29 2.11 -6.05
CA TYR A 105 -2.41 1.23 -5.65
C TYR A 105 -3.66 2.03 -5.24
N SER A 106 -3.47 3.14 -4.54
CA SER A 106 -4.54 3.91 -3.88
C SER A 106 -5.70 4.34 -4.81
N PRO A 107 -5.47 4.98 -5.98
CA PRO A 107 -6.57 5.37 -6.87
C PRO A 107 -7.34 4.15 -7.42
N ALA A 108 -6.67 3.02 -7.65
CA ALA A 108 -7.33 1.82 -8.13
C ALA A 108 -8.25 1.18 -7.07
N LYS A 109 -7.84 1.21 -5.79
CA LYS A 109 -8.60 0.59 -4.69
C LYS A 109 -9.98 1.23 -4.47
N TYR A 110 -10.08 2.55 -4.64
CA TYR A 110 -11.35 3.27 -4.54
C TYR A 110 -12.10 3.26 -5.88
N GLY A 111 -11.38 3.35 -7.01
CA GLY A 111 -11.98 3.30 -8.35
C GLY A 111 -12.72 2.00 -8.62
N ILE A 112 -12.16 0.85 -8.24
CA ILE A 112 -12.81 -0.46 -8.47
C ILE A 112 -14.18 -0.57 -7.80
N LEU A 113 -14.40 0.07 -6.64
CA LEU A 113 -15.72 0.04 -6.00
C LEU A 113 -16.76 0.79 -6.83
N THR A 114 -16.39 1.95 -7.37
CA THR A 114 -17.29 2.77 -8.19
C THR A 114 -17.62 2.10 -9.53
N GLU A 115 -16.73 1.27 -10.05
CA GLU A 115 -16.96 0.50 -11.27
C GLU A 115 -17.74 -0.79 -11.03
N TYR A 116 -17.49 -1.47 -9.90
CA TYR A 116 -18.04 -2.80 -9.64
C TYR A 116 -19.43 -2.78 -8.98
N LEU A 117 -19.75 -1.74 -8.21
CA LEU A 117 -20.96 -1.67 -7.40
C LEU A 117 -21.92 -0.55 -7.85
N PRO A 118 -23.24 -0.77 -7.76
CA PRO A 118 -24.20 0.30 -7.99
C PRO A 118 -24.11 1.38 -6.89
N PRO A 119 -24.47 2.65 -7.19
CA PRO A 119 -24.32 3.78 -6.26
C PRO A 119 -24.90 3.58 -4.86
N ARG A 120 -26.04 2.88 -4.75
CA ARG A 120 -26.72 2.59 -3.48
C ARG A 120 -25.89 1.76 -2.48
N LEU A 121 -24.87 1.03 -2.98
CA LEU A 121 -24.02 0.17 -2.16
C LEU A 121 -22.66 0.82 -1.82
N LEU A 122 -22.33 1.97 -2.40
CA LEU A 122 -21.01 2.58 -2.25
C LEU A 122 -20.69 2.98 -0.81
N VAL A 123 -21.69 3.49 -0.06
CA VAL A 123 -21.49 3.85 1.36
C VAL A 123 -21.14 2.62 2.20
N VAL A 124 -21.86 1.51 1.99
CA VAL A 124 -21.61 0.25 2.71
C VAL A 124 -20.24 -0.33 2.32
N ALA A 125 -19.92 -0.31 1.02
CA ALA A 125 -18.64 -0.78 0.51
C ALA A 125 -17.46 0.05 1.04
N ASN A 126 -17.62 1.37 1.13
CA ASN A 126 -16.65 2.27 1.73
C ASN A 126 -16.44 1.93 3.22
N GLY A 127 -17.51 1.67 3.97
CA GLY A 127 -17.41 1.21 5.36
C GLY A 127 -16.61 -0.08 5.53
N TRP A 128 -16.77 -1.04 4.61
CA TRP A 128 -15.97 -2.26 4.61
C TRP A 128 -14.48 -2.01 4.31
N ILE A 129 -14.15 -1.20 3.30
CA ILE A 129 -12.76 -0.87 2.97
C ILE A 129 -12.07 -0.19 4.16
N GLU A 130 -12.69 0.84 4.73
CA GLU A 130 -12.09 1.61 5.82
C GLU A 130 -11.97 0.75 7.09
N GLY A 131 -12.99 -0.05 7.43
CA GLY A 131 -12.95 -0.97 8.56
C GLY A 131 -11.85 -2.03 8.42
N LEU A 132 -11.71 -2.63 7.23
CA LEU A 132 -10.62 -3.58 6.95
C LEU A 132 -9.25 -2.91 6.94
N THR A 133 -9.15 -1.67 6.49
CA THR A 133 -7.90 -0.90 6.51
C THR A 133 -7.45 -0.67 7.95
N VAL A 134 -8.35 -0.22 8.83
CA VAL A 134 -8.05 -0.06 10.27
C VAL A 134 -7.66 -1.40 10.90
N GLY A 135 -8.41 -2.47 10.60
CA GLY A 135 -8.07 -3.82 11.06
C GLY A 135 -6.69 -4.28 10.59
N ALA A 136 -6.36 -4.04 9.31
CA ALA A 136 -5.06 -4.37 8.73
C ALA A 136 -3.92 -3.55 9.34
N ILE A 137 -4.14 -2.28 9.69
CA ILE A 137 -3.14 -1.46 10.40
C ILE A 137 -2.84 -2.08 11.77
N ILE A 138 -3.87 -2.37 12.57
CA ILE A 138 -3.71 -2.94 13.91
C ILE A 138 -3.01 -4.30 13.83
N LEU A 139 -3.55 -5.21 13.00
CA LEU A 139 -2.98 -6.55 12.84
C LEU A 139 -1.58 -6.52 12.23
N GLY A 140 -1.30 -5.57 11.34
CA GLY A 140 0.01 -5.43 10.69
C GLY A 140 1.06 -4.97 11.68
N VAL A 141 0.74 -4.01 12.55
CA VAL A 141 1.64 -3.58 13.64
C VAL A 141 1.89 -4.72 14.62
N VAL A 142 0.85 -5.45 15.01
CA VAL A 142 0.98 -6.63 15.90
C VAL A 142 1.85 -7.71 15.25
N LEU A 143 1.59 -8.04 13.99
CA LEU A 143 2.34 -9.04 13.24
C LEU A 143 3.80 -8.62 13.08
N GLY A 144 4.06 -7.37 12.65
CA GLY A 144 5.41 -6.83 12.53
C GLY A 144 6.16 -6.87 13.85
N GLY A 145 5.51 -6.50 14.97
CA GLY A 145 6.08 -6.57 16.31
C GLY A 145 6.38 -8.01 16.76
N ALA A 146 5.50 -8.96 16.43
CA ALA A 146 5.71 -10.38 16.71
C ALA A 146 6.88 -10.95 15.90
N LEU A 147 7.02 -10.57 14.62
CA LEU A 147 8.10 -11.04 13.74
C LEU A 147 9.49 -10.59 14.19
N ILE A 148 9.60 -9.42 14.81
CA ILE A 148 10.88 -8.89 15.32
C ILE A 148 11.16 -9.28 16.77
N ASN A 149 10.22 -9.97 17.44
CA ASN A 149 10.42 -10.46 18.80
C ASN A 149 11.37 -11.66 18.81
N ARG A 150 12.42 -11.61 19.64
CA ARG A 150 13.47 -12.63 19.68
C ARG A 150 12.98 -14.03 20.04
N ASP A 151 11.99 -14.16 20.91
CA ASP A 151 11.48 -15.47 21.36
C ASP A 151 10.66 -16.14 20.24
N ILE A 152 9.87 -15.35 19.51
CA ILE A 152 9.06 -15.84 18.38
C ILE A 152 9.95 -16.10 17.16
N ALA A 153 10.86 -15.17 16.85
CA ALA A 153 11.76 -15.28 15.71
C ALA A 153 12.70 -16.48 15.85
N SER A 154 13.22 -16.77 17.04
CA SER A 154 14.07 -17.95 17.27
C SER A 154 13.32 -19.28 17.08
N GLN A 155 12.04 -19.35 17.46
CA GLN A 155 11.20 -20.53 17.20
C GLN A 155 10.90 -20.71 15.71
N MET A 156 10.68 -19.61 14.97
CA MET A 156 10.43 -19.66 13.53
C MET A 156 11.69 -19.99 12.74
N LEU A 157 12.86 -19.43 13.11
CA LEU A 157 14.16 -19.76 12.51
C LEU A 157 14.60 -21.19 12.83
N ALA A 158 14.18 -21.74 13.98
CA ALA A 158 14.42 -23.16 14.31
C ALA A 158 13.56 -24.12 13.47
N PHE A 159 12.54 -23.62 12.77
CA PHE A 159 11.73 -24.40 11.82
C PHE A 159 12.46 -24.48 10.47
N ASP A 160 13.52 -25.29 10.45
CA ASP A 160 14.35 -25.48 9.27
C ASP A 160 13.68 -26.47 8.29
N PHE A 161 13.62 -26.12 7.00
CA PHE A 161 13.07 -27.02 5.98
C PHE A 161 14.16 -28.02 5.57
N PRO A 162 13.99 -29.34 5.76
CA PRO A 162 15.07 -30.33 5.64
C PRO A 162 15.69 -30.49 4.23
N LEU A 163 15.25 -29.72 3.24
CA LEU A 163 15.73 -29.76 1.85
C LEU A 163 15.91 -28.38 1.18
N ILE A 164 15.70 -27.27 1.88
CA ILE A 164 15.86 -25.91 1.31
C ILE A 164 16.65 -25.08 2.31
N ASP A 165 17.92 -24.84 2.01
CA ASP A 165 18.70 -23.81 2.68
C ASP A 165 18.19 -22.46 2.19
N THR A 166 17.32 -21.81 2.97
CA THR A 166 16.65 -20.58 2.53
C THR A 166 17.56 -19.36 2.56
N GLY A 167 18.77 -19.45 3.13
CA GLY A 167 19.69 -18.32 3.29
C GLY A 167 19.08 -17.19 4.15
N VAL A 168 18.29 -17.56 5.15
CA VAL A 168 17.60 -16.63 6.07
C VAL A 168 18.31 -16.73 7.41
N ASP A 169 19.28 -15.85 7.61
CA ASP A 169 20.18 -15.91 8.75
C ASP A 169 19.78 -14.89 9.84
N THR A 170 18.93 -13.93 9.49
CA THR A 170 18.52 -12.85 10.37
C THR A 170 17.00 -12.76 10.60
N VAL A 171 16.63 -12.23 11.77
CA VAL A 171 15.23 -11.93 12.12
C VAL A 171 14.60 -10.96 11.11
N ALA A 172 15.41 -10.02 10.59
CA ALA A 172 14.99 -9.05 9.59
C ALA A 172 14.64 -9.71 8.25
N GLU A 173 15.50 -10.59 7.73
CA GLU A 173 15.25 -11.33 6.49
C GLU A 173 13.99 -12.19 6.58
N MET A 174 13.81 -12.89 7.71
CA MET A 174 12.60 -13.67 7.98
C MET A 174 11.35 -12.76 7.98
N ALA A 175 11.40 -11.62 8.66
CA ALA A 175 10.28 -10.68 8.68
C ALA A 175 9.96 -10.16 7.27
N LEU A 176 10.97 -9.82 6.47
CA LEU A 176 10.81 -9.39 5.08
C LEU A 176 10.23 -10.48 4.19
N LEU A 177 10.57 -11.75 4.40
CA LEU A 177 9.97 -12.86 3.67
C LEU A 177 8.49 -13.04 4.00
N VAL A 178 8.11 -12.95 5.28
CA VAL A 178 6.70 -13.02 5.68
C VAL A 178 5.92 -11.86 5.07
N VAL A 179 6.45 -10.64 5.13
CA VAL A 179 5.84 -9.45 4.51
C VAL A 179 5.74 -9.61 2.99
N GLY A 180 6.80 -10.09 2.33
CA GLY A 180 6.82 -10.39 0.91
C GLY A 180 5.75 -11.41 0.51
N ALA A 181 5.59 -12.47 1.31
CA ALA A 181 4.54 -13.47 1.11
C ALA A 181 3.13 -12.86 1.22
N LEU A 182 2.89 -11.94 2.16
CA LEU A 182 1.62 -11.21 2.25
C LEU A 182 1.34 -10.37 1.00
N TYR A 183 2.36 -9.69 0.45
CA TYR A 183 2.21 -8.98 -0.81
C TYR A 183 1.94 -9.90 -2.00
N ILE A 184 2.58 -11.08 -2.03
CA ILE A 184 2.31 -12.10 -3.05
C ILE A 184 0.86 -12.57 -2.93
N ILE A 185 0.37 -12.87 -1.73
CA ILE A 185 -1.03 -13.23 -1.49
C ILE A 185 -1.97 -12.12 -1.99
N ALA A 186 -1.67 -10.86 -1.67
CA ALA A 186 -2.45 -9.73 -2.16
C ALA A 186 -2.42 -9.62 -3.69
N ALA A 187 -1.25 -9.83 -4.32
CA ALA A 187 -1.10 -9.84 -5.78
C ALA A 187 -1.87 -11.01 -6.43
N LEU A 188 -1.86 -12.20 -5.82
CA LEU A 188 -2.65 -13.33 -6.28
C LEU A 188 -4.14 -13.03 -6.23
N PHE A 189 -4.64 -12.42 -5.14
CA PHE A 189 -6.04 -11.97 -5.09
C PHE A 189 -6.35 -10.93 -6.16
N ASN A 190 -5.43 -10.02 -6.49
CA ASN A 190 -5.62 -9.07 -7.58
C ASN A 190 -5.88 -9.78 -8.91
N LEU A 191 -5.24 -10.91 -9.21
CA LEU A 191 -5.49 -11.67 -10.45
C LEU A 191 -6.92 -12.23 -10.56
N TYR A 192 -7.62 -12.37 -9.43
CA TYR A 192 -9.01 -12.85 -9.38
C TYR A 192 -10.03 -11.72 -9.19
N VAL A 193 -9.59 -10.45 -9.15
CA VAL A 193 -10.51 -9.31 -9.13
C VAL A 193 -11.32 -9.31 -10.43
N PRO A 194 -12.66 -9.27 -10.37
CA PRO A 194 -13.49 -9.32 -11.57
C PRO A 194 -13.19 -8.14 -12.51
N ASP A 195 -13.20 -8.42 -13.80
CA ASP A 195 -13.21 -7.37 -14.82
C ASP A 195 -14.56 -6.65 -14.80
N THR A 196 -14.52 -5.33 -14.73
CA THR A 196 -15.71 -4.45 -14.67
C THR A 196 -16.25 -4.13 -16.07
N GLY A 197 -15.48 -4.43 -17.13
CA GLY A 197 -15.88 -4.17 -18.52
C GLY A 197 -15.96 -2.69 -18.89
N VAL A 198 -15.46 -1.81 -18.02
CA VAL A 198 -15.35 -0.37 -18.29
C VAL A 198 -14.37 -0.15 -19.44
N ASP A 199 -14.63 0.80 -20.34
CA ASP A 199 -13.68 1.15 -21.41
C ASP A 199 -12.57 2.03 -20.84
N HIS A 200 -11.34 1.52 -20.90
CA HIS A 200 -10.17 2.19 -20.36
C HIS A 200 -9.49 2.96 -21.48
N LYS A 201 -9.80 4.25 -21.60
CA LYS A 201 -9.15 5.11 -22.57
C LYS A 201 -7.83 5.62 -21.99
N PRO A 202 -6.67 5.33 -22.61
CA PRO A 202 -5.42 5.88 -22.13
C PRO A 202 -5.49 7.41 -22.21
N LEU A 203 -5.47 8.05 -21.05
CA LEU A 203 -5.30 9.51 -20.93
C LEU A 203 -4.00 9.92 -21.63
N LYS A 204 -3.98 11.13 -22.19
CA LYS A 204 -2.83 11.64 -22.95
C LYS A 204 -1.54 11.52 -22.11
N ARG A 205 -0.52 10.84 -22.65
CA ARG A 205 0.73 10.52 -21.94
C ARG A 205 1.64 11.72 -21.63
N SER A 206 1.24 12.94 -21.99
CA SER A 206 2.08 14.14 -21.80
C SER A 206 2.09 14.51 -20.31
N PRO A 207 3.27 14.52 -19.64
CA PRO A 207 3.34 14.86 -18.22
C PRO A 207 2.80 16.24 -17.90
N ILE A 208 3.02 17.21 -18.81
CA ILE A 208 2.52 18.59 -18.67
C ILE A 208 0.99 18.62 -18.75
N TYR A 209 0.39 17.78 -19.60
CA TYR A 209 -1.06 17.72 -19.70
C TYR A 209 -1.68 17.18 -18.42
N LEU A 210 -1.13 16.09 -17.87
CA LEU A 210 -1.61 15.47 -16.64
C LEU A 210 -1.50 16.41 -15.43
N THR A 211 -0.43 17.18 -15.31
CA THR A 211 -0.30 18.16 -14.23
C THR A 211 -1.28 19.33 -14.37
N LEU A 212 -1.53 19.81 -15.60
CA LEU A 212 -2.53 20.86 -15.85
C LEU A 212 -3.96 20.38 -15.60
N GLU A 213 -4.28 19.15 -16.01
CA GLU A 213 -5.57 18.52 -15.76
C GLU A 213 -5.80 18.31 -14.27
N PHE A 214 -4.80 17.78 -13.55
CA PHE A 214 -4.84 17.67 -12.09
C PHE A 214 -5.07 19.02 -11.41
N ALA A 215 -4.33 20.07 -11.81
CA ALA A 215 -4.50 21.41 -11.26
C ALA A 215 -5.91 21.98 -11.54
N HIS A 216 -6.47 21.68 -12.72
CA HIS A 216 -7.85 22.05 -13.05
C HIS A 216 -8.86 21.33 -12.15
N CYS A 217 -8.74 20.02 -11.97
CA CYS A 217 -9.61 19.22 -11.10
C CYS A 217 -9.54 19.69 -9.63
N VAL A 218 -8.33 19.92 -9.10
CA VAL A 218 -8.14 20.45 -7.74
C VAL A 218 -8.84 21.81 -7.59
N LYS A 219 -8.68 22.71 -8.56
CA LYS A 219 -9.34 24.03 -8.54
C LYS A 219 -10.87 23.90 -8.59
N LEU A 220 -11.39 22.93 -9.32
CA LEU A 220 -12.83 22.68 -9.44
C LEU A 220 -13.40 22.14 -8.13
N LEU A 221 -12.72 21.17 -7.50
CA LEU A 221 -13.09 20.64 -6.18
C LEU A 221 -13.07 21.72 -5.08
N TRP A 222 -12.07 22.60 -5.09
CA TRP A 222 -12.01 23.75 -4.18
C TRP A 222 -13.01 24.85 -4.48
N ARG A 223 -13.73 24.81 -5.62
CA ARG A 223 -14.84 25.75 -5.91
C ARG A 223 -16.19 25.18 -5.49
N ASP A 224 -16.30 23.86 -5.41
CA ASP A 224 -17.51 23.20 -4.92
C ASP A 224 -17.59 23.27 -3.38
N LYS A 225 -18.75 23.68 -2.84
CA LYS A 225 -18.92 23.87 -1.39
C LYS A 225 -18.80 22.55 -0.62
N LEU A 226 -19.34 21.46 -1.18
CA LEU A 226 -19.26 20.14 -0.56
C LEU A 226 -17.83 19.58 -0.68
N GLY A 227 -17.20 19.75 -1.85
CA GLY A 227 -15.80 19.43 -2.09
C GLY A 227 -14.84 20.10 -1.11
N GLN A 228 -15.00 21.41 -0.87
CA GLN A 228 -14.19 22.16 0.11
C GLN A 228 -14.27 21.55 1.51
N ILE A 229 -15.49 21.27 2.01
CA ILE A 229 -15.69 20.70 3.35
C ILE A 229 -15.04 19.32 3.42
N SER A 230 -15.29 18.47 2.42
CA SER A 230 -14.71 17.12 2.36
C SER A 230 -13.18 17.16 2.36
N LEU A 231 -12.57 18.02 1.54
CA LEU A 231 -11.11 18.16 1.45
C LEU A 231 -10.53 18.71 2.74
N ALA A 232 -11.11 19.77 3.31
CA ALA A 232 -10.60 20.39 4.53
C ALA A 232 -10.68 19.45 5.74
N VAL A 233 -11.83 18.80 5.95
CA VAL A 233 -12.03 17.89 7.08
C VAL A 233 -11.12 16.66 6.96
N THR A 234 -11.03 16.07 5.77
CA THR A 234 -10.17 14.89 5.55
C THR A 234 -8.70 15.25 5.74
N THR A 235 -8.27 16.40 5.21
CA THR A 235 -6.88 16.87 5.36
C THR A 235 -6.56 17.14 6.83
N LEU A 236 -7.46 17.78 7.57
CA LEU A 236 -7.24 18.11 8.98
C LEU A 236 -7.27 16.86 9.87
N PHE A 237 -8.19 15.92 9.61
CA PHE A 237 -8.29 14.67 10.36
C PHE A 237 -7.02 13.84 10.22
N TRP A 238 -6.57 13.56 8.98
CA TRP A 238 -5.36 12.78 8.75
C TRP A 238 -4.08 13.55 9.08
N GLY A 239 -4.06 14.86 8.86
CA GLY A 239 -2.95 15.72 9.24
C GLY A 239 -2.73 15.74 10.76
N ALA A 240 -3.80 15.92 11.55
CA ALA A 240 -3.74 15.85 13.00
C ALA A 240 -3.39 14.42 13.47
N GLY A 241 -4.00 13.40 12.86
CA GLY A 241 -3.71 11.99 13.17
C GLY A 241 -2.26 11.59 12.92
N ALA A 242 -1.56 12.23 11.99
CA ALA A 242 -0.14 11.97 11.74
C ALA A 242 0.79 12.64 12.78
N THR A 243 0.30 13.64 13.52
CA THR A 243 1.06 14.38 14.55
C THR A 243 0.87 13.87 15.97
N LEU A 244 -0.10 12.98 16.19
CA LEU A 244 -0.38 12.30 17.46
C LEU A 244 0.38 10.96 17.54
#